data_AF-A0A969RWP3-F1
#
_entry.id   AF-A0A969RWP3-F1
#
_cell.length_a   1.000
_cell.length_b   1.000
_cell.length_c   1.000
_cell.angle_alpha   90.00
_cell.angle_beta   90.00
_cell.angle_gamma   90.00
#
_symmetry.space_group_name_H-M   'P 1'
#
loop_
_entity.id
_entity.type
_entity.pdbx_description
1 polymer ?
#
loop_
_entity_poly.entity_id
_entity_poly.type
_entity_poly.pdbx_seq_one_letter_code
_entity_poly.pdbx_strand_id
1 'polypeptide(L)'
;MTNQPSRSLDALGQSAIALGVQQANHFAPLEEVTLQLDELTKQKLKRLSNSMSLSVKTIIESAINYAYAHITESKLVADDLNAERLPIGDFPFKMALSLETTEKLERLGMKQSISACAMIGINLLYDRLIPQDTVSHD
;
A
#
# COMPACT_ATOMS: atom_id res chain seq x y z
N MET A 1 -47.93 -17.36 32.98
CA MET A 1 -47.21 -16.12 33.39
C MET A 1 -45.74 -16.49 33.41
N THR A 2 -44.85 -15.96 32.59
CA THR A 2 -44.59 -14.55 32.29
C THR A 2 -43.95 -14.39 30.90
N ASN A 3 -44.57 -13.59 30.03
CA ASN A 3 -43.95 -13.04 28.82
C ASN A 3 -42.79 -12.12 29.24
N GLN A 4 -41.56 -12.45 28.86
CA GLN A 4 -40.45 -11.50 28.92
C GLN A 4 -40.68 -10.42 27.86
N PRO A 5 -40.69 -9.12 28.20
CA PRO A 5 -40.79 -8.08 27.20
C PRO A 5 -39.48 -8.04 26.42
N SER A 6 -39.56 -8.32 25.12
CA SER A 6 -38.52 -7.96 24.15
C SER A 6 -38.25 -6.46 24.31
N ARG A 7 -37.16 -6.10 24.97
CA ARG A 7 -36.70 -4.71 25.08
C ARG A 7 -36.40 -4.22 23.67
N SER A 8 -37.39 -3.57 23.08
CA SER A 8 -37.23 -2.68 21.94
C SER A 8 -36.13 -1.69 22.31
N LEU A 9 -35.01 -1.73 21.60
CA LEU A 9 -33.94 -0.75 21.75
C LEU A 9 -34.53 0.63 21.49
N ASP A 10 -34.25 1.58 22.38
CA ASP A 10 -34.62 2.97 22.19
C ASP A 10 -33.92 3.57 20.97
N ALA A 11 -34.37 4.74 20.52
CA ALA A 11 -33.80 5.40 19.34
C ALA A 11 -32.28 5.61 19.46
N LEU A 12 -31.78 5.80 20.70
CA LEU A 12 -30.36 5.93 20.99
C LEU A 12 -29.61 4.61 20.78
N GLY A 13 -30.16 3.50 21.26
CA GLY A 13 -29.62 2.15 21.06
C GLY A 13 -29.63 1.73 19.59
N GLN A 14 -30.68 2.08 18.84
CA GLN A 14 -30.74 1.85 17.39
C GLN A 14 -29.71 2.71 16.64
N SER A 15 -29.52 3.98 17.03
CA SER A 15 -28.46 4.84 16.47
C SER A 15 -27.06 4.34 16.80
N ALA A 16 -26.81 3.86 18.01
CA ALA A 16 -25.51 3.32 18.40
C ALA A 16 -25.17 2.05 17.61
N ILE A 17 -26.15 1.17 17.37
CA ILE A 17 -25.97 0.00 16.51
C ILE A 17 -25.79 0.42 15.05
N ALA A 18 -26.57 1.37 14.54
CA ALA A 18 -26.42 1.86 13.16
C ALA A 18 -25.04 2.49 12.92
N LEU A 19 -24.51 3.25 13.88
CA LEU A 19 -23.16 3.81 13.84
C LEU A 19 -22.10 2.72 13.95
N GLY A 20 -22.26 1.76 14.86
CA GLY A 20 -21.36 0.61 14.98
C GLY A 20 -21.34 -0.27 13.72
N VAL A 21 -22.50 -0.48 13.09
CA VAL A 21 -22.64 -1.21 11.82
C VAL A 21 -22.10 -0.40 10.65
N GLN A 22 -22.29 0.92 10.62
CA GLN A 22 -21.64 1.78 9.62
C GLN A 22 -20.11 1.75 9.73
N GLN A 23 -19.57 1.79 10.95
CA GLN A 23 -18.12 1.66 11.18
C GLN A 23 -17.62 0.24 10.84
N ALA A 24 -18.39 -0.80 11.19
CA ALA A 24 -18.08 -2.19 10.83
C ALA A 24 -18.12 -2.40 9.31
N ASN A 25 -19.05 -1.78 8.61
CA ASN A 25 -19.15 -1.82 7.14
C ASN A 25 -18.12 -0.91 6.45
N HIS A 26 -17.48 0.01 7.19
CA HIS A 26 -16.31 0.75 6.73
C HIS A 26 -15.05 -0.13 6.70
N PHE A 27 -15.06 -1.29 7.37
CA PHE A 27 -14.17 -2.39 7.04
C PHE A 27 -14.70 -3.08 5.77
N ALA A 28 -14.64 -2.36 4.66
CA ALA A 28 -14.74 -3.00 3.36
C ALA A 28 -13.74 -4.16 3.31
N PRO A 29 -14.06 -5.29 2.65
CA PRO A 29 -13.08 -6.35 2.42
C PRO A 29 -11.80 -5.69 1.90
N LEU A 30 -10.66 -5.97 2.54
CA LEU A 30 -9.37 -5.41 2.13
C LEU A 30 -9.21 -5.68 0.64
N GLU A 31 -9.34 -4.64 -0.18
CA GLU A 31 -9.38 -4.77 -1.63
C GLU A 31 -8.04 -5.38 -2.07
N GLU A 32 -8.09 -6.59 -2.63
CA GLU A 32 -6.90 -7.23 -3.15
C GLU A 32 -6.46 -6.51 -4.42
N VAL A 33 -5.27 -5.92 -4.37
CA VAL A 33 -4.67 -5.27 -5.52
C VAL A 33 -3.73 -6.24 -6.21
N THR A 34 -3.65 -6.14 -7.54
CA THR A 34 -2.64 -6.86 -8.33
C THR A 34 -1.57 -5.88 -8.77
N LEU A 35 -0.35 -6.07 -8.28
CA LEU A 35 0.82 -5.29 -8.68
C LEU A 35 1.51 -5.97 -9.86
N GLN A 36 1.97 -5.18 -10.81
CA GLN A 36 2.74 -5.63 -11.97
C GLN A 36 4.16 -5.12 -11.83
N LEU A 37 5.09 -6.02 -11.50
CA LEU A 37 6.49 -5.67 -11.23
C LEU A 37 7.38 -6.15 -12.38
N ASP A 38 8.30 -5.31 -12.84
CA ASP A 38 9.31 -5.74 -13.80
C ASP A 38 10.35 -6.66 -13.13
N GLU A 39 11.14 -7.37 -13.93
CA GLU A 39 12.12 -8.33 -13.41
C GLU A 39 13.19 -7.65 -12.54
N LEU A 40 13.59 -6.42 -12.86
CA LEU A 40 14.59 -5.68 -12.11
C LEU A 40 14.06 -5.30 -10.72
N THR A 41 12.86 -4.71 -10.65
CA THR A 41 12.18 -4.38 -9.40
C THR A 41 11.93 -5.63 -8.56
N LYS A 42 11.54 -6.75 -9.18
CA LYS A 42 11.36 -8.03 -8.47
C LYS A 42 12.67 -8.53 -7.85
N GLN A 43 13.79 -8.42 -8.54
CA GLN A 43 15.10 -8.77 -7.99
C GLN A 43 15.50 -7.85 -6.83
N LYS A 44 15.29 -6.54 -6.98
CA LYS A 44 15.50 -5.55 -5.90
C LYS A 44 14.66 -5.87 -4.67
N LEU A 45 13.38 -6.17 -4.86
CA LEU A 45 12.44 -6.57 -3.83
C LEU A 45 12.89 -7.82 -3.08
N LYS A 46 13.35 -8.85 -3.81
CA LYS A 46 13.90 -10.07 -3.23
C LYS A 46 15.14 -9.79 -2.38
N ARG A 47 16.06 -8.96 -2.88
CA ARG A 47 17.28 -8.59 -2.14
C ARG A 47 16.97 -7.78 -0.89
N LEU A 48 16.03 -6.82 -0.96
CA LEU A 48 15.55 -6.06 0.19
C LEU A 48 14.93 -6.98 1.25
N SER A 49 14.00 -7.85 0.84
CA SER A 49 13.33 -8.80 1.74
C SER A 49 14.34 -9.69 2.47
N ASN A 50 15.32 -10.23 1.75
CA ASN A 50 16.38 -11.06 2.33
C ASN A 50 17.30 -10.26 3.26
N SER A 51 17.72 -9.07 2.87
CA SER A 51 18.69 -8.26 3.64
C SER A 51 18.08 -7.73 4.93
N MET A 52 16.80 -7.39 4.92
CA MET A 52 16.07 -6.85 6.08
C MET A 52 15.38 -7.93 6.90
N SER A 53 15.34 -9.19 6.44
CA SER A 53 14.54 -10.26 7.03
C SER A 53 13.05 -9.90 7.20
N LEU A 54 12.51 -9.16 6.23
CA LEU A 54 11.11 -8.72 6.22
C LEU A 54 10.32 -9.43 5.12
N SER A 55 9.02 -9.59 5.35
CA SER A 55 8.12 -10.15 4.34
C SER A 55 8.07 -9.26 3.10
N VAL A 56 7.89 -9.88 1.92
CA VAL A 56 7.69 -9.14 0.65
C VAL A 56 6.56 -8.13 0.76
N LYS A 57 5.44 -8.51 1.42
CA LYS A 57 4.30 -7.63 1.67
C LYS A 57 4.72 -6.37 2.44
N THR A 58 5.45 -6.56 3.54
CA THR A 58 5.92 -5.45 4.39
C THR A 58 6.84 -4.51 3.61
N ILE A 59 7.74 -5.05 2.78
CA ILE A 59 8.61 -4.22 1.93
C ILE A 59 7.79 -3.41 0.93
N ILE A 60 6.77 -4.00 0.29
CA ILE A 60 5.92 -3.30 -0.67
C ILE A 60 5.12 -2.17 0.01
N GLU A 61 4.49 -2.43 1.15
CA GLU A 61 3.76 -1.38 1.87
C GLU A 61 4.70 -0.26 2.33
N SER A 62 5.89 -0.63 2.81
CA SER A 62 6.93 0.34 3.18
C SER A 62 7.39 1.14 1.97
N ALA A 63 7.54 0.51 0.81
CA ALA A 63 7.90 1.16 -0.45
C ALA A 63 6.85 2.18 -0.88
N ILE A 64 5.57 1.80 -0.88
CA ILE A 64 4.47 2.72 -1.23
C ILE A 64 4.44 3.91 -0.25
N ASN A 65 4.59 3.64 1.05
CA ASN A 65 4.66 4.69 2.06
C ASN A 65 5.87 5.61 1.89
N TYR A 66 7.02 5.05 1.51
CA TYR A 66 8.25 5.80 1.27
C TYR A 66 8.13 6.67 0.01
N ALA A 67 7.56 6.12 -1.06
CA ALA A 67 7.22 6.88 -2.27
C ALA A 67 6.29 8.03 -1.91
N TYR A 68 5.22 7.78 -1.13
CA TYR A 68 4.33 8.84 -0.66
C TYR A 68 5.08 9.97 0.04
N ALA A 69 5.90 9.64 1.06
CA ALA A 69 6.68 10.63 1.78
C ALA A 69 7.59 11.43 0.82
N HIS A 70 8.34 10.72 -0.03
CA HIS A 70 9.26 11.32 -0.99
C HIS A 70 8.57 12.30 -1.95
N ILE A 71 7.39 11.94 -2.47
CA ILE A 71 6.62 12.79 -3.39
C ILE A 71 6.10 14.04 -2.67
N THR A 72 5.51 13.84 -1.49
CA THR A 72 4.94 14.95 -0.69
C THR A 72 6.01 15.93 -0.20
N GLU A 73 7.19 15.44 0.17
CA GLU A 73 8.30 16.27 0.66
C GLU A 73 9.06 16.95 -0.48
N SER A 74 9.22 16.28 -1.63
CA SER A 74 9.96 16.83 -2.78
C SER A 74 9.12 17.77 -3.65
N LYS A 75 7.82 17.94 -3.38
CA LYS A 75 6.84 18.67 -4.23
C LYS A 75 6.81 18.19 -5.69
N LEU A 76 7.21 16.95 -5.94
CA LEU A 76 7.07 16.33 -7.26
C LEU A 76 5.58 16.13 -7.54
N VAL A 77 5.12 16.53 -8.72
CA VAL A 77 3.72 16.34 -9.09
C VAL A 77 3.53 14.88 -9.47
N ALA A 78 2.41 14.26 -9.07
CA ALA A 78 2.11 12.87 -9.42
C ALA A 78 2.16 12.59 -10.94
N ASP A 79 1.92 13.62 -11.75
CA ASP A 79 2.05 13.59 -13.21
C ASP A 79 3.48 13.38 -13.70
N ASP A 80 4.49 13.87 -12.97
CA ASP A 80 5.91 13.65 -13.29
C ASP A 80 6.31 12.18 -13.09
N LEU A 81 5.67 11.49 -12.15
CA LEU A 81 5.87 10.06 -11.89
C LEU A 81 5.10 9.18 -12.87
N ASN A 82 3.94 9.64 -13.34
CA ASN A 82 3.23 8.99 -14.45
C ASN A 82 3.96 9.21 -15.79
N ALA A 83 4.76 10.28 -15.92
CA ALA A 83 5.59 10.56 -17.08
C ALA A 83 6.81 9.64 -17.15
N GLU A 84 7.34 9.17 -16.01
CA GLU A 84 8.14 7.96 -15.94
C GLU A 84 7.24 6.77 -16.25
N ARG A 85 7.03 6.50 -17.54
CA ARG A 85 6.39 5.27 -18.03
C ARG A 85 7.24 4.07 -17.64
N LEU A 86 7.16 3.68 -16.38
CA LEU A 86 7.74 2.43 -15.90
C LEU A 86 7.09 1.31 -16.72
N PRO A 87 7.90 0.40 -17.29
CA PRO A 87 7.36 -0.71 -18.04
C PRO A 87 6.38 -1.46 -17.13
N ILE A 88 5.17 -1.71 -17.63
CA ILE A 88 4.24 -2.59 -16.94
C ILE A 88 4.94 -3.93 -16.86
N GLY A 89 5.27 -4.35 -15.64
CA GLY A 89 5.97 -5.60 -15.42
C GLY A 89 5.12 -6.81 -15.75
N ASP A 90 5.77 -7.92 -16.09
CA ASP A 90 5.08 -9.17 -16.44
C ASP A 90 4.80 -10.07 -15.23
N PHE A 91 5.18 -9.64 -14.02
CA PHE A 91 5.02 -10.43 -12.80
C PHE A 91 3.88 -9.93 -11.93
N PRO A 92 2.70 -10.59 -11.97
CA PRO A 92 1.57 -10.24 -11.13
C PRO A 92 1.81 -10.69 -9.69
N PHE A 93 1.64 -9.78 -8.74
CA PHE A 93 1.66 -10.04 -7.30
C PHE A 93 0.36 -9.55 -6.67
N LYS A 94 -0.43 -10.47 -6.10
CA LYS A 94 -1.68 -10.15 -5.43
C LYS A 94 -1.46 -9.92 -3.95
N MET A 95 -1.97 -8.81 -3.42
CA MET A 95 -1.94 -8.55 -1.99
C MET A 95 -3.07 -7.62 -1.55
N ALA A 96 -3.51 -7.80 -0.32
CA ALA A 96 -4.34 -6.83 0.41
C ALA A 96 -3.45 -5.74 1.01
N LEU A 97 -3.68 -4.48 0.63
CA LEU A 97 -3.04 -3.31 1.25
C LEU A 97 -3.71 -2.94 2.56
N SER A 98 -2.92 -2.43 3.51
CA SER A 98 -3.45 -1.80 4.72
C SER A 98 -4.30 -0.58 4.36
N LEU A 99 -5.28 -0.26 5.21
CA LEU A 99 -6.11 0.94 5.05
C LEU A 99 -5.24 2.20 4.95
N GLU A 100 -4.21 2.30 5.78
CA GLU A 100 -3.29 3.43 5.78
C GLU A 100 -2.57 3.59 4.42
N THR A 101 -2.08 2.50 3.84
CA THR A 101 -1.43 2.52 2.53
C THR A 101 -2.42 2.89 1.42
N THR A 102 -3.65 2.38 1.48
CA THR A 102 -4.72 2.70 0.54
C THR A 102 -5.11 4.18 0.59
N GLU A 103 -5.27 4.75 1.79
CA GLU A 103 -5.55 6.19 1.97
C GLU A 103 -4.42 7.07 1.40
N LYS A 104 -3.16 6.67 1.59
CA LYS A 104 -2.01 7.40 1.03
C LYS A 104 -2.01 7.38 -0.50
N LEU A 105 -2.31 6.23 -1.11
CA LEU A 105 -2.46 6.11 -2.57
C LEU A 105 -3.60 6.99 -3.10
N GLU A 106 -4.71 7.07 -2.36
CA GLU A 106 -5.84 7.95 -2.69
C GLU A 106 -5.43 9.42 -2.73
N ARG A 107 -4.72 9.88 -1.69
CA ARG A 107 -4.25 11.26 -1.59
C ARG A 107 -3.30 11.67 -2.71
N LEU A 108 -2.56 10.72 -3.29
CA LEU A 108 -1.69 10.96 -4.44
C LEU A 108 -2.40 10.86 -5.80
N GLY A 109 -3.68 10.43 -5.84
CA GLY A 109 -4.35 10.10 -7.09
C GLY A 109 -3.77 8.85 -7.78
N MET A 110 -3.03 8.00 -7.05
CA MET A 110 -2.31 6.85 -7.61
C MET A 110 -3.05 5.51 -7.45
N LYS A 111 -4.36 5.52 -7.14
CA LYS A 111 -5.18 4.30 -7.06
C LYS A 111 -5.15 3.47 -8.36
N GLN A 112 -4.96 4.11 -9.51
CA GLN A 112 -4.84 3.42 -10.81
C GLN A 112 -3.38 3.10 -11.19
N SER A 113 -2.41 3.63 -10.44
CA SER A 113 -0.98 3.52 -10.70
C SER A 113 -0.22 2.87 -9.52
N ILE A 114 -0.88 1.95 -8.80
CA ILE A 114 -0.33 1.33 -7.58
C ILE A 114 0.99 0.60 -7.88
N SER A 115 1.04 -0.13 -9.00
CA SER A 115 2.26 -0.81 -9.47
C SER A 115 3.42 0.18 -9.63
N ALA A 116 3.20 1.31 -10.29
CA ALA A 116 4.22 2.34 -10.48
C ALA A 116 4.68 2.92 -9.14
N CYS A 117 3.74 3.26 -8.25
CA CYS A 117 4.05 3.76 -6.91
C CYS A 117 4.91 2.77 -6.11
N ALA A 118 4.55 1.47 -6.15
CA ALA A 118 5.33 0.41 -5.51
C ALA A 118 6.73 0.27 -6.12
N MET A 119 6.85 0.29 -7.45
CA MET A 119 8.14 0.20 -8.14
C MET A 119 9.07 1.37 -7.81
N ILE A 120 8.56 2.59 -7.83
CA ILE A 120 9.30 3.81 -7.41
C ILE A 120 9.79 3.64 -5.98
N GLY A 121 8.88 3.27 -5.07
CA GLY A 121 9.22 3.06 -3.67
C GLY A 121 10.28 1.98 -3.46
N ILE A 122 10.19 0.86 -4.18
CA ILE A 122 11.16 -0.23 -4.10
C ILE A 122 12.52 0.24 -4.61
N ASN A 123 12.57 0.97 -5.72
CA ASN A 123 13.81 1.53 -6.26
C ASN A 123 14.45 2.49 -5.26
N LEU A 124 13.68 3.43 -4.73
CA LEU A 124 14.17 4.40 -3.74
C LEU A 124 14.69 3.71 -2.46
N LEU A 125 13.96 2.73 -1.92
CA LEU A 125 14.40 1.98 -0.76
C LEU A 125 15.66 1.16 -1.05
N TYR A 126 15.73 0.52 -2.22
CA TYR A 126 16.88 -0.27 -2.64
C TYR A 126 18.13 0.60 -2.72
N ASP A 127 18.05 1.74 -3.41
CA ASP A 127 19.19 2.63 -3.61
C ASP A 127 19.69 3.24 -2.30
N ARG A 128 18.79 3.36 -1.30
CA ARG A 128 19.13 3.88 0.03
C ARG A 128 19.71 2.84 0.98
N LEU A 129 19.25 1.59 0.91
CA LEU A 129 19.51 0.57 1.94
C LEU A 129 20.49 -0.52 1.49
N ILE A 130 20.61 -0.74 0.19
CA ILE A 130 21.51 -1.75 -0.36
C ILE A 130 22.76 -1.04 -0.89
N PRO A 131 23.97 -1.37 -0.37
CA PRO A 131 25.20 -0.86 -0.94
C PRO A 131 25.27 -1.21 -2.42
N GLN A 132 25.45 -0.19 -3.27
CA GLN A 132 25.80 -0.41 -4.66
C GLN A 132 27.23 -0.95 -4.65
N ASP A 133 27.48 -2.07 -5.32
CA ASP A 133 28.83 -2.61 -5.45
C ASP A 133 29.67 -1.56 -6.18
N THR A 134 30.40 -0.75 -5.42
CA THR A 134 31.43 0.12 -5.99
C THR A 134 32.47 -0.82 -6.55
N VAL A 135 32.46 -0.99 -7.88
CA VAL A 135 33.59 -1.56 -8.59
C VAL A 135 34.76 -0.64 -8.30
N SER A 136 35.58 -0.99 -7.32
CA SER A 136 36.91 -0.44 -7.15
C SER A 136 37.69 -0.85 -8.39
N HIS A 137 37.80 0.08 -9.34
CA HIS A 137 38.84 0.01 -10.35
C HIS A 137 40.16 0.35 -9.64
N ASP A 138 40.82 -0.67 -9.12
CA ASP A 138 42.26 -0.68 -8.89
C ASP A 138 42.99 -0.92 -10.22
#